data_AF-A0A3D4NSS2-F1
#
_entry.id   AF-A0A3D4NSS2-F1
#
_cell.length_a   1.000
_cell.length_b   1.000
_cell.length_c   1.000
_cell.angle_alpha   90.00
_cell.angle_beta   90.00
_cell.angle_gamma   90.00
#
_symmetry.space_group_name_H-M   'P 1'
#
loop_
_entity.id
_entity.type
_entity.pdbx_description
1 polymer ?
#
loop_
_entity_poly.entity_id
_entity_poly.type
_entity_poly.pdbx_seq_one_letter_code
_entity_poly.pdbx_strand_id
1 'polypeptide(L)' 'SEFLGMPSRFSASPLDRAMRQSLLEQVTANGIAHGYSGYRVDRDGNAFMIHEGKVWTLIDQQGQHRGQAALFWPDVERVG' A
#
# COMPACT_ATOMS: atom_id res chain seq x y z
N SER A 1 -4.83 17.69 -7.38
CA SER A 1 -4.30 16.52 -8.09
C SER A 1 -2.87 16.33 -7.62
N GLU A 2 -2.68 15.59 -6.53
CA GLU A 2 -1.35 15.42 -5.90
C GLU A 2 -1.33 14.06 -5.17
N PHE A 3 -1.55 12.98 -5.93
CA PHE A 3 -1.53 11.61 -5.41
C PHE A 3 -0.18 10.89 -5.64
N LEU A 4 0.81 11.58 -6.20
CA LEU A 4 2.14 11.05 -6.43
C LEU A 4 3.04 11.46 -5.26
N GLY A 5 3.29 10.53 -4.33
CA GLY A 5 4.38 10.67 -3.37
C GLY A 5 4.01 10.65 -1.89
N MET A 6 2.82 10.17 -1.51
CA MET A 6 2.52 9.97 -0.08
C MET A 6 3.38 8.83 0.50
N PRO A 7 4.33 9.11 1.42
CA PRO A 7 5.18 8.06 1.97
C PRO A 7 4.32 7.10 2.81
N SER A 8 4.37 5.80 2.48
CA SER A 8 3.64 4.70 3.15
C SER A 8 3.74 4.70 4.69
N ARG A 9 4.75 5.37 5.25
CA ARG A 9 4.94 5.53 6.71
C ARG A 9 3.90 6.43 7.40
N PHE A 10 3.24 7.34 6.67
CA PHE A 10 2.35 8.36 7.26
C PHE A 10 0.85 8.08 7.09
N SER A 11 0.47 7.18 6.19
CA SER A 11 -0.95 6.99 5.84
C SER A 11 -1.60 5.77 6.48
N ALA A 12 -0.84 4.80 7.01
CA ALA A 12 -1.40 3.59 7.62
C ALA A 12 -1.91 3.86 9.04
N SER A 13 -3.24 3.83 9.21
CA SER A 13 -3.88 3.90 10.53
C SER A 13 -3.41 2.73 11.42
N PRO A 14 -3.14 2.96 12.72
CA PRO A 14 -2.77 1.91 13.68
C PRO A 14 -3.77 0.76 13.83
N LEU A 15 -4.99 0.92 13.31
CA LEU A 15 -6.10 -0.05 13.40
C LEU A 15 -5.89 -1.33 12.58
N ASP A 16 -5.03 -1.34 11.56
CA ASP A 16 -4.89 -2.47 10.64
C ASP A 16 -3.63 -3.31 10.87
N ARG A 17 -3.16 -3.47 12.12
CA ARG A 17 -1.93 -4.24 12.40
C ARG A 17 -1.99 -5.68 11.87
N ALA A 18 -3.13 -6.37 12.02
CA ALA A 18 -3.30 -7.74 11.53
C ALA A 18 -3.33 -7.83 10.00
N MET A 19 -4.07 -6.92 9.35
CA MET A 19 -4.13 -6.86 7.88
C MET A 19 -2.78 -6.46 7.28
N ARG A 20 -2.07 -5.52 7.91
CA ARG A 20 -0.70 -5.15 7.52
C ARG A 20 0.25 -6.33 7.65
N GLN A 21 0.17 -7.09 8.73
CA GLN A 21 1.03 -8.24 8.94
C GLN A 21 0.82 -9.28 7.84
N SER A 22 -0.45 -9.63 7.54
CA SER A 22 -0.77 -10.53 6.43
C SER A 22 -0.32 -9.99 5.07
N LEU A 23 -0.46 -8.69 4.84
CA LEU A 23 0.02 -8.04 3.63
C LEU A 23 1.54 -8.18 3.47
N LEU A 24 2.30 -7.87 4.53
CA LEU A 24 3.76 -7.97 4.52
C LEU A 24 4.24 -9.42 4.38
N GLU A 25 3.54 -10.38 4.99
CA GLU A 25 3.79 -11.80 4.82
C GLU A 25 3.58 -12.23 3.37
N GLN A 26 2.48 -11.80 2.73
CA GLN A 26 2.20 -12.09 1.33
C GLN A 26 3.25 -11.46 0.39
N VAL A 27 3.67 -10.21 0.64
CA VAL A 27 4.75 -9.56 -0.13
C VAL A 27 6.07 -10.30 0.05
N THR A 28 6.36 -10.77 1.26
CA THR A 28 7.60 -11.51 1.57
C THR A 28 7.60 -12.88 0.90
N ALA A 29 6.46 -13.57 0.87
CA ALA A 29 6.32 -14.90 0.29
C ALA A 29 6.27 -14.87 -1.25
N ASN A 30 5.50 -13.94 -1.83
CA ASN A 30 5.15 -13.96 -3.26
C ASN A 30 5.74 -12.79 -4.05
N GLY A 31 6.43 -11.84 -3.40
CA GLY A 31 6.94 -10.62 -4.02
C GLY A 31 5.88 -9.53 -4.26
N ILE A 32 4.58 -9.88 -4.18
CA ILE A 32 3.43 -8.97 -4.33
C ILE A 32 2.28 -9.40 -3.42
N ALA A 33 1.51 -8.43 -2.92
CA ALA A 33 0.26 -8.62 -2.19
C ALA A 33 -0.81 -7.66 -2.71
N HIS A 34 -2.06 -8.08 -2.64
CA HIS A 34 -3.23 -7.41 -3.20
C HIS A 34 -4.43 -7.54 -2.24
N GLY A 35 -5.54 -6.86 -2.52
CA GLY A 35 -6.75 -6.94 -1.70
C GLY A 35 -6.72 -6.11 -0.41
N TYR A 36 -5.84 -5.11 -0.32
CA TYR A 36 -5.75 -4.27 0.87
C TYR A 36 -6.72 -3.09 0.82
N SER A 37 -7.76 -3.13 1.64
CA SER A 37 -8.74 -2.04 1.81
C SER A 37 -8.69 -1.48 3.23
N GLY A 38 -9.10 -0.23 3.43
CA GLY A 38 -9.16 0.37 4.76
C GLY A 38 -9.02 1.90 4.73
N TYR A 39 -9.15 2.52 5.90
CA TYR A 39 -8.96 3.96 6.02
C TYR A 39 -7.47 4.34 6.01
N ARG A 40 -7.17 5.41 5.29
CA ARG A 40 -5.87 6.05 5.17
C ARG A 40 -5.99 7.51 5.56
N VAL A 41 -4.90 8.07 6.08
CA VAL A 41 -4.83 9.48 6.43
C VAL A 41 -3.87 10.17 5.46
N ASP A 42 -4.30 11.31 4.92
CA ASP A 42 -3.45 12.12 4.07
C ASP A 42 -2.40 12.91 4.89
N ARG A 43 -1.62 13.78 4.24
CA ARG A 43 -0.58 14.54 4.93
C ARG A 43 -1.14 15.60 5.88
N ASP A 44 -2.37 16.03 5.61
CA ASP A 44 -3.08 17.11 6.29
C ASP A 44 -3.98 16.55 7.41
N GLY A 45 -4.03 15.22 7.56
CA GLY A 45 -4.81 14.55 8.60
C GLY A 45 -6.20 14.12 8.16
N ASN A 46 -6.56 14.28 6.88
CA ASN A 46 -7.87 13.87 6.39
C ASN A 46 -7.91 12.36 6.15
N ALA A 47 -8.91 11.70 6.73
CA ALA A 47 -9.15 10.29 6.49
C ALA A 47 -9.86 10.08 5.14
N PHE A 48 -9.37 9.13 4.35
CA PHE A 48 -9.99 8.65 3.13
C PHE A 48 -9.98 7.12 3.09
N MET A 49 -11.01 6.52 2.50
CA MET A 49 -11.05 5.07 2.30
C MET A 49 -10.21 4.70 1.08
N ILE A 50 -9.50 3.57 1.17
CA ILE A 50 -8.99 2.88 -0.01
C ILE A 50 -9.77 1.57 -0.20
N HIS A 51 -10.05 1.25 -1.45
CA HIS A 51 -10.87 0.10 -1.84
C HIS A 51 -10.03 -1.10 -2.28
N GLU A 52 -8.86 -0.83 -2.87
CA GLU A 52 -7.89 -1.85 -3.26
C GLU A 52 -6.49 -1.31 -3.01
N GLY A 53 -5.57 -2.19 -2.65
CA GLY A 53 -4.19 -1.85 -2.39
C GLY A 53 -3.28 -2.97 -2.85
N LYS A 54 -2.29 -2.62 -3.69
CA LYS A 54 -1.25 -3.51 -4.17
C LYS A 54 0.08 -3.07 -3.59
N VAL A 55 0.83 -4.00 -3.00
CA VAL A 55 2.18 -3.77 -2.50
C VAL A 55 3.11 -4.79 -3.11
N TRP A 56 4.27 -4.37 -3.59
CA TRP A 56 5.26 -5.28 -4.17
C TRP A 56 6.68 -4.88 -3.79
N THR A 57 7.57 -5.87 -3.81
CA THR A 57 9.00 -5.65 -3.62
C THR A 57 9.59 -5.07 -4.91
N LEU A 58 10.32 -3.96 -4.78
CA LEU A 58 11.10 -3.39 -5.87
C LEU A 58 12.41 -4.16 -5.99
N ILE A 59 12.67 -4.71 -7.17
CA ILE A 59 13.87 -5.45 -7.48
C ILE A 59 14.61 -4.68 -8.59
N ASP A 60 15.93 -4.51 -8.46
CA ASP A 60 16.73 -3.90 -9.52
C ASP A 60 17.05 -4.89 -10.65
N GLN A 61 17.75 -4.40 -11.68
CA GLN A 61 18.16 -5.20 -12.84
C GLN A 61 19.11 -6.35 -12.48
N GLN A 62 19.71 -6.33 -11.28
CA GLN A 62 20.62 -7.37 -10.79
C GLN A 62 19.89 -8.38 -9.89
N GLY A 63 18.57 -8.24 -9.71
CA GLY A 63 17.79 -9.12 -8.84
C GLY A 63 17.86 -8.72 -7.35
N GLN A 64 18.46 -7.57 -7.01
CA GLN A 64 18.61 -7.14 -5.63
C GLN A 64 17.37 -6.38 -5.15
N HIS A 65 16.92 -6.67 -3.93
CA HIS A 65 15.80 -5.97 -3.30
C HIS A 65 16.19 -4.52 -2.99
N ARG A 66 15.44 -3.56 -3.55
CA ARG A 66 15.63 -2.10 -3.38
C ARG A 66 14.63 -1.47 -2.41
N GLY A 67 13.55 -2.16 -2.07
CA GLY A 67 12.52 -1.67 -1.17
C GLY A 67 11.14 -2.21 -1.54
N GLN A 68 10.10 -1.45 -1.21
CA GLN A 68 8.72 -1.77 -1.53
C GLN A 68 8.02 -0.58 -2.18
N ALA A 69 7.14 -0.86 -3.12
CA ALA A 69 6.21 0.09 -3.70
C ALA A 69 4.78 -0.31 -3.33
N ALA A 70 3.91 0.70 -3.25
CA ALA A 70 2.50 0.51 -2.95
C ALA A 70 1.65 1.39 -3.85
N LEU A 71 0.54 0.83 -4.34
CA LEU A 71 -0.49 1.50 -5.12
C LEU A 71 -1.83 1.29 -4.43
N PHE A 72 -2.61 2.35 -4.30
CA PHE A 72 -3.92 2.30 -3.65
C PHE A 72 -4.95 3.01 -4.51
N TRP A 73 -6.18 2.51 -4.46
CA TRP A 73 -7.33 3.10 -5.15
C TRP A 73 -8.29 3.73 -4.15
N PRO A 74 -8.48 5.06 -4.20
CA PRO A 74 -9.46 5.76 -3.36
C PRO A 74 -10.90 5.62 -3.88
N ASP A 75 -11.09 5.16 -5.12
CA ASP A 75 -12.38 4.93 -5.74
C ASP A 75 -12.47 3.49 -6.24
N VAL A 76 -13.56 2.77 -5.90
CA VAL A 76 -13.80 1.40 -6.35
C VAL A 76 -13.90 1.29 -7.89
N GLU A 77 -14.43 2.32 -8.55
CA GLU A 77 -14.61 2.35 -10.00
C GLU A 77 -13.29 2.42 -10.78
N ARG A 78 -12.19 2.74 -10.11
CA ARG A 78 -10.86 2.85 -10.72
C ARG A 78 -9.99 1.62 -10.49
N VAL A 79 -10.49 0.64 -9.74
CA VAL A 79 -9.78 -0.61 -9.46
C VAL A 79 -9.63 -1.40 -10.77
N GLY A 80 -8.39 -1.78 -11.09
CA GLY A 80 -8.02 -2.52 -12.29
C GLY A 80 -6.98 -3.59 -12.02
#